data_AF-A0A0E3GR81-F1
#
_entry.id   AF-A0A0E3GR81-F1
#
_cell.length_a   1.000
_cell.length_b   1.000
_cell.length_c   1.000
_cell.angle_alpha   90.00
_cell.angle_beta   90.00
_cell.angle_gamma   90.00
#
_symmetry.space_group_name_H-M   'P 1'
#
loop_
_entity.id
_entity.type
_entity.pdbx_description
1 polymer ?
#
loop_
_entity_poly.entity_id
_entity_poly.type
_entity_poly.pdbx_seq_one_letter_code
_entity_poly.pdbx_strand_id
1 'polypeptide(L)'
;MRKKFLISTCIALSIGLVYMPSKASAKILSKNTNSIETKTYSMIYNKVNFHTISQDDAPSDLMKKIELYKGNEGFVSYTDSSSNKSYIAVMAGEKPTYGYGITVKAVENSKQEVNVLVGETSPDNNAILPQIVSYPYTIIETDIPLNNITVKNSNGKNYSYYDIQRSFQPIIGISWVSGNLKNIYKENNFIFLEVQNSNKVSQFFYLNDNEESENKIKDLKLNSNVTIKYALGTPQKYNNNSSFPLTEILLPIDKSSFTDSKWQDLSLQKSLDKNMQLTLYYDKELEKENVSNTNIYVVDNDGTRIPTEATLSDDKKSIRIIPLKPYVANQTYYLFITSDVTSNIKVSNQGYRMQFEVSVQ
;
A
#
# COMPACT_ATOMS: atom_id res chain seq x y z
N MET A 1 30.43 -37.33 8.15
CA MET A 1 29.26 -37.55 9.04
C MET A 1 29.11 -36.32 9.93
N ARG A 2 27.90 -35.72 9.99
CA ARG A 2 27.48 -34.49 10.71
C ARG A 2 28.16 -33.16 10.29
N LYS A 3 27.62 -32.55 9.22
CA LYS A 3 27.70 -31.09 9.02
C LYS A 3 26.90 -30.43 10.15
N LYS A 4 27.58 -29.72 11.05
CA LYS A 4 26.94 -28.85 12.05
C LYS A 4 26.38 -27.63 11.32
N PHE A 5 25.06 -27.52 11.22
CA PHE A 5 24.42 -26.26 10.87
C PHE A 5 24.47 -25.37 12.11
N LEU A 6 25.29 -24.31 12.06
CA LEU A 6 25.26 -23.21 13.02
C LEU A 6 24.02 -22.36 12.72
N ILE A 7 22.90 -22.70 13.34
CA ILE A 7 21.69 -21.86 13.33
C ILE A 7 22.10 -20.54 14.02
N SER A 8 21.92 -19.42 13.32
CA SER A 8 22.12 -18.07 13.88
C SER A 8 21.18 -17.90 15.06
N THR A 9 21.73 -17.70 16.25
CA THR A 9 20.93 -17.56 17.48
C THR A 9 20.68 -16.08 17.74
N CYS A 10 19.44 -15.71 18.05
CA CYS A 10 19.15 -14.40 18.63
C CYS A 10 19.84 -14.34 20.01
N ILE A 11 20.82 -13.45 20.18
CA ILE A 11 21.73 -13.45 21.33
C ILE A 11 21.20 -12.61 22.49
N ALA A 12 20.51 -11.53 22.18
CA ALA A 12 19.99 -10.62 23.19
C ALA A 12 18.82 -9.82 22.63
N LEU A 13 18.00 -9.31 23.54
CA LEU A 13 16.93 -8.38 23.25
C LEU A 13 17.11 -7.21 24.21
N SER A 14 17.13 -5.99 23.68
CA SER A 14 17.19 -4.79 24.52
C SER A 14 16.00 -3.88 24.23
N ILE A 15 15.59 -3.18 25.28
CA ILE A 15 14.53 -2.17 25.24
C ILE A 15 15.21 -0.81 25.10
N GLY A 16 15.04 -0.16 23.96
CA GLY A 16 15.51 1.20 23.74
C GLY A 16 14.43 2.21 24.12
N LEU A 17 14.56 2.87 25.27
CA LEU A 17 13.74 4.05 25.60
C LEU A 17 14.27 5.25 24.82
N VAL A 18 13.64 5.56 23.68
CA VAL A 18 13.82 6.87 23.02
C VAL A 18 12.59 7.71 23.37
N TYR A 19 12.75 8.65 24.30
CA TYR A 19 11.72 9.60 24.68
C TYR A 19 11.32 10.46 23.47
N MET A 20 10.09 10.34 23.00
CA MET A 20 9.48 11.40 22.19
C MET A 20 9.11 12.56 23.13
N PRO A 21 9.52 13.82 22.86
CA PRO A 21 9.10 14.94 23.66
C PRO A 21 7.60 15.20 23.47
N SER A 22 6.80 14.85 24.47
CA SER A 22 5.41 15.26 24.58
C SER A 22 5.34 16.62 25.27
N LYS A 23 5.18 17.68 24.48
CA LYS A 23 4.47 18.94 24.82
C LYS A 23 4.72 19.97 23.71
N ALA A 24 3.76 20.10 22.80
CA ALA A 24 3.47 21.38 22.18
C ALA A 24 2.00 21.69 22.49
N SER A 25 1.79 22.34 23.63
CA SER A 25 0.53 23.03 23.92
C SER A 25 0.42 24.17 22.92
N ALA A 26 -0.70 24.24 22.20
CA ALA A 26 -1.00 25.34 21.29
C ALA A 26 -1.12 26.64 22.09
N LYS A 27 -0.03 27.39 22.17
CA LYS A 27 -0.03 28.77 22.66
C LYS A 27 -0.12 29.68 21.45
N ILE A 28 -1.28 30.29 21.26
CA ILE A 28 -1.47 31.40 20.33
C ILE A 28 -0.63 32.57 20.86
N LEU A 29 0.43 32.95 20.16
CA LEU A 29 0.95 34.32 20.20
C LEU A 29 1.73 34.69 18.92
N SER A 30 1.11 35.64 18.21
CA SER A 30 1.58 36.61 17.21
C SER A 30 2.70 36.30 16.21
N LYS A 31 2.33 36.52 14.94
CA LYS A 31 3.12 37.10 13.83
C LYS A 31 4.62 37.19 14.07
N ASN A 32 5.35 36.33 13.36
CA ASN A 32 6.59 36.78 12.74
C ASN A 32 6.65 36.24 11.31
N THR A 33 6.67 37.17 10.38
CA THR A 33 6.85 36.98 8.95
C THR A 33 8.22 36.37 8.73
N ASN A 34 8.29 35.11 8.33
CA ASN A 34 9.47 34.56 7.67
C ASN A 34 8.97 33.67 6.53
N SER A 35 9.31 34.12 5.33
CA SER A 35 9.15 33.45 4.05
C SER A 35 9.45 31.95 4.17
N ILE A 36 8.45 31.12 3.88
CA ILE A 36 8.67 29.72 3.57
C ILE A 36 9.41 29.71 2.23
N GLU A 37 10.73 29.55 2.27
CA GLU A 37 11.47 29.04 1.13
C GLU A 37 10.95 27.62 0.87
N THR A 38 10.06 27.50 -0.10
CA THR A 38 9.76 26.22 -0.73
C THR A 38 11.05 25.67 -1.30
N LYS A 39 11.66 24.70 -0.61
CA LYS A 39 12.69 23.84 -1.20
C LYS A 39 12.05 23.08 -2.35
N THR A 40 12.23 23.60 -3.56
CA THR A 40 11.94 22.91 -4.81
C THR A 40 12.92 21.74 -4.91
N TYR A 41 12.47 20.53 -4.58
CA TYR A 41 13.21 19.33 -4.93
C TYR A 41 13.20 19.22 -6.46
N SER A 42 14.36 19.44 -7.08
CA SER A 42 14.55 19.19 -8.50
C SER A 42 14.46 17.67 -8.71
N MET A 43 13.29 17.18 -9.11
CA MET A 43 13.12 15.77 -9.46
C MET A 43 13.93 15.48 -10.72
N ILE A 44 14.86 14.53 -10.65
CA ILE A 44 15.56 14.04 -11.83
C ILE A 44 14.59 13.10 -12.55
N TYR A 45 13.99 13.61 -13.62
CA TYR A 45 13.16 12.82 -14.52
C TYR A 45 14.04 12.21 -15.62
N ASN A 46 13.99 10.88 -15.73
CA ASN A 46 14.62 10.18 -16.85
C ASN A 46 13.59 10.07 -17.98
N LYS A 47 13.96 10.48 -19.20
CA LYS A 47 13.14 10.23 -20.38
C LYS A 47 13.04 8.72 -20.63
N VAL A 48 11.83 8.28 -20.92
CA VAL A 48 11.48 6.87 -21.13
C VAL A 48 11.12 6.68 -22.59
N ASN A 49 11.61 5.58 -23.17
CA ASN A 49 11.21 5.18 -24.50
C ASN A 49 9.79 4.59 -24.46
N PHE A 50 8.98 4.98 -25.44
CA PHE A 50 7.63 4.47 -25.61
C PHE A 50 7.32 4.30 -27.10
N HIS A 51 6.41 3.39 -27.40
CA HIS A 51 5.90 3.16 -28.76
C HIS A 51 4.42 3.50 -28.79
N THR A 52 3.98 4.30 -29.76
CA THR A 52 2.54 4.47 -30.01
C THR A 52 2.05 3.24 -30.77
N ILE A 53 0.99 2.61 -30.28
CA ILE A 53 0.43 1.39 -30.88
C ILE A 53 -0.99 1.65 -31.38
N SER A 54 -1.43 0.81 -32.32
CA SER A 54 -2.80 0.87 -32.85
C SER A 54 -3.79 0.17 -31.91
N GLN A 55 -5.08 0.34 -32.17
CA GLN A 55 -6.14 -0.39 -31.47
C GLN A 55 -6.02 -1.91 -31.68
N ASP A 56 -5.61 -2.35 -32.86
CA ASP A 56 -5.55 -3.77 -33.22
C ASP A 56 -4.40 -4.50 -32.50
N ASP A 57 -3.35 -3.75 -32.13
CA ASP A 57 -2.19 -4.26 -31.40
C ASP A 57 -2.35 -4.14 -29.87
N ALA A 58 -3.38 -3.44 -29.40
CA ALA A 58 -3.58 -3.17 -27.99
C ALA A 58 -4.17 -4.39 -27.25
N PRO A 59 -3.78 -4.63 -25.99
CA PRO A 59 -4.37 -5.69 -25.18
C PRO A 59 -5.89 -5.56 -25.06
N SER A 60 -6.62 -6.66 -25.21
CA SER A 60 -8.08 -6.65 -25.21
C SER A 60 -8.70 -6.07 -23.94
N ASP A 61 -8.06 -6.28 -22.78
CA ASP A 61 -8.50 -5.69 -21.51
C ASP A 61 -8.29 -4.19 -21.44
N LEU A 62 -7.21 -3.66 -22.03
CA LEU A 62 -7.03 -2.21 -22.17
C LEU A 62 -8.12 -1.64 -23.08
N MET A 63 -8.41 -2.30 -24.20
CA MET A 63 -9.45 -1.86 -25.13
C MET A 63 -10.83 -1.81 -24.49
N LYS A 64 -11.19 -2.79 -23.64
CA LYS A 64 -12.45 -2.74 -22.87
C LYS A 64 -12.51 -1.49 -21.97
N LYS A 65 -11.40 -1.12 -21.32
CA LYS A 65 -11.33 0.11 -20.50
C LYS A 65 -11.51 1.37 -21.33
N ILE A 66 -10.84 1.44 -22.49
CA ILE A 66 -10.98 2.58 -23.42
C ILE A 66 -12.44 2.70 -23.86
N GLU A 67 -13.06 1.61 -24.32
CA GLU A 67 -14.44 1.62 -24.78
C GLU A 67 -15.42 2.09 -23.70
N LEU A 68 -15.18 1.71 -22.45
CA LEU A 68 -16.00 2.13 -21.31
C LEU A 68 -15.85 3.63 -20.98
N TYR A 69 -14.66 4.20 -21.14
CA TYR A 69 -14.35 5.54 -20.63
C TYR A 69 -14.05 6.60 -21.71
N LYS A 70 -13.98 6.26 -23.00
CA LYS A 70 -13.59 7.17 -24.09
C LYS A 70 -14.44 8.44 -24.22
N GLY A 71 -15.67 8.43 -23.71
CA GLY A 71 -16.52 9.63 -23.62
C GLY A 71 -15.99 10.68 -22.63
N ASN A 72 -15.17 10.26 -21.66
CA ASN A 72 -14.58 11.13 -20.66
C ASN A 72 -13.15 11.51 -21.04
N GLU A 73 -12.77 12.73 -20.69
CA GLU A 73 -11.39 13.17 -20.80
C GLU A 73 -10.55 12.61 -19.64
N GLY A 74 -9.55 11.81 -19.95
CA GLY A 74 -8.75 11.13 -18.94
C GLY A 74 -7.77 10.13 -19.52
N PHE A 75 -7.31 9.19 -18.71
CA PHE A 75 -6.45 8.10 -19.15
C PHE A 75 -6.73 6.80 -18.41
N VAL A 76 -6.46 5.67 -19.05
CA VAL A 76 -6.51 4.32 -18.48
C VAL A 76 -5.13 3.68 -18.60
N SER A 77 -4.84 2.67 -17.78
CA SER A 77 -3.60 1.89 -17.91
C SER A 77 -3.82 0.39 -17.75
N TYR A 78 -2.86 -0.38 -18.26
CA TYR A 78 -2.82 -1.83 -18.19
C TYR A 78 -1.38 -2.31 -18.13
N THR A 79 -1.08 -3.31 -17.31
CA THR A 79 0.21 -3.99 -17.30
C THR A 79 -0.03 -5.46 -17.60
N ASP A 80 0.66 -5.96 -18.61
CA ASP A 80 0.65 -7.37 -18.96
C ASP A 80 1.72 -8.09 -18.13
N SER A 81 1.28 -8.85 -17.13
CA SER A 81 2.17 -9.62 -16.25
C SER A 81 2.97 -10.71 -16.97
N SER A 82 2.54 -11.13 -18.17
CA SER A 82 3.21 -12.19 -18.94
C SER A 82 4.38 -11.66 -19.77
N SER A 83 4.24 -10.47 -20.35
CA SER A 83 5.27 -9.81 -21.16
C SER A 83 6.07 -8.74 -20.40
N ASN A 84 5.64 -8.40 -19.18
CA ASN A 84 6.14 -7.29 -18.37
C ASN A 84 6.04 -5.92 -19.10
N LYS A 85 5.13 -5.82 -20.07
CA LYS A 85 4.86 -4.59 -20.80
C LYS A 85 3.76 -3.78 -20.14
N SER A 86 3.88 -2.47 -20.27
CA SER A 86 2.97 -1.50 -19.68
C SER A 86 2.36 -0.61 -20.74
N TYR A 87 1.06 -0.35 -20.61
CA TYR A 87 0.27 0.38 -21.59
C TYR A 87 -0.49 1.51 -20.94
N ILE A 88 -0.52 2.66 -21.59
CA ILE A 88 -1.29 3.84 -21.17
C ILE A 88 -2.10 4.31 -22.38
N ALA A 89 -3.40 4.51 -22.19
CA ALA A 89 -4.25 5.14 -23.18
C ALA A 89 -4.78 6.47 -22.66
N VAL A 90 -4.56 7.54 -23.41
CA VAL A 90 -5.03 8.89 -23.06
C VAL A 90 -6.17 9.26 -23.99
N MET A 91 -7.30 9.67 -23.41
CA MET A 91 -8.58 9.93 -24.08
C MET A 91 -8.90 11.41 -23.97
N ALA A 92 -9.25 12.04 -25.10
CA ALA A 92 -9.62 13.45 -25.16
C ALA A 92 -11.08 13.71 -24.75
N GLY A 93 -11.84 12.66 -24.46
CA GLY A 93 -13.28 12.69 -24.24
C GLY A 93 -14.09 12.89 -25.52
N GLU A 94 -15.40 12.99 -25.35
CA GLU A 94 -16.33 13.29 -26.43
C GLU A 94 -16.02 14.64 -27.10
N LYS A 95 -15.95 14.65 -28.43
CA LYS A 95 -15.74 15.84 -29.25
C LYS A 95 -16.86 15.99 -30.27
N PRO A 96 -17.35 17.22 -30.52
CA PRO A 96 -18.55 17.45 -31.35
C PRO A 96 -18.35 17.18 -32.84
N THR A 97 -17.09 17.17 -33.30
CA THR A 97 -16.74 16.99 -34.72
C THR A 97 -15.50 16.11 -34.85
N TYR A 98 -15.22 15.68 -36.07
CA TYR A 98 -13.89 15.19 -36.44
C TYR A 98 -12.84 16.32 -36.44
N GLY A 99 -11.55 15.95 -36.44
CA GLY A 99 -10.42 16.90 -36.48
C GLY A 99 -9.77 17.19 -35.12
N TYR A 100 -10.39 16.73 -34.02
CA TYR A 100 -9.75 16.70 -32.72
C TYR A 100 -8.80 15.51 -32.60
N GLY A 101 -7.67 15.70 -31.91
CA GLY A 101 -6.68 14.65 -31.70
C GLY A 101 -5.95 14.80 -30.37
N ILE A 102 -5.34 13.70 -29.93
CA ILE A 102 -4.48 13.67 -28.75
C ILE A 102 -3.27 12.79 -29.06
N THR A 103 -2.08 13.22 -28.63
CA THR A 103 -0.81 12.52 -28.87
C THR A 103 0.07 12.59 -27.64
N VAL A 104 0.80 11.51 -27.33
CA VAL A 104 1.84 11.55 -26.30
C VAL A 104 3.11 12.17 -26.87
N LYS A 105 3.65 13.18 -26.18
CA LYS A 105 4.88 13.89 -26.55
C LYS A 105 6.09 13.36 -25.80
N ALA A 106 5.93 13.00 -24.54
CA ALA A 106 7.01 12.46 -23.73
C ALA A 106 6.47 11.57 -22.61
N VAL A 107 7.28 10.60 -22.21
CA VAL A 107 7.13 9.84 -20.97
C VAL A 107 8.39 10.04 -20.17
N GLU A 108 8.22 10.39 -18.91
CA GLU A 108 9.28 10.73 -17.97
C GLU A 108 9.07 9.91 -16.71
N ASN A 109 10.11 9.24 -16.21
CA ASN A 109 10.02 8.41 -15.03
C ASN A 109 10.99 8.90 -13.96
N SER A 110 10.49 8.96 -12.73
CA SER A 110 11.28 9.17 -11.52
C SER A 110 11.20 7.92 -10.64
N LYS A 111 11.87 7.91 -9.48
CA LYS A 111 11.71 6.80 -8.52
C LYS A 111 10.29 6.67 -7.95
N GLN A 112 9.42 7.68 -8.12
CA GLN A 112 8.15 7.79 -7.41
C GLN A 112 6.93 7.97 -8.32
N GLU A 113 7.10 8.41 -9.56
CA GLU A 113 6.02 8.74 -10.49
C GLU A 113 6.43 8.62 -11.95
N VAL A 114 5.44 8.30 -12.79
CA VAL A 114 5.53 8.33 -14.26
C VAL A 114 4.74 9.54 -14.77
N ASN A 115 5.43 10.49 -15.41
CA ASN A 115 4.82 11.66 -16.02
C ASN A 115 4.66 11.46 -17.52
N VAL A 116 3.45 11.63 -18.03
CA VAL A 116 3.11 11.57 -19.45
C VAL A 116 2.69 12.97 -19.90
N LEU A 117 3.41 13.51 -20.88
CA LEU A 117 3.08 14.79 -21.49
C LEU A 117 2.32 14.56 -22.79
N VAL A 118 1.17 15.21 -22.94
CA VAL A 118 0.31 15.08 -24.12
C VAL A 118 0.14 16.40 -24.86
N GLY A 119 -0.04 16.30 -26.18
CA GLY A 119 -0.45 17.41 -27.03
C GLY A 119 -1.81 17.14 -27.64
N GLU A 120 -2.66 18.16 -27.60
CA GLU A 120 -4.01 18.15 -28.19
C GLU A 120 -3.99 18.89 -29.52
N THR A 121 -4.77 18.39 -30.47
CA THR A 121 -5.02 19.07 -31.75
C THR A 121 -6.49 19.42 -31.80
N SER A 122 -6.81 20.65 -32.18
CA SER A 122 -8.16 21.09 -32.48
C SER A 122 -8.28 21.42 -33.97
N PRO A 123 -9.46 21.22 -34.58
CA PRO A 123 -9.68 21.65 -35.94
C PRO A 123 -9.56 23.17 -36.07
N ASP A 124 -9.28 23.65 -37.28
CA ASP A 124 -9.33 25.08 -37.59
C ASP A 124 -10.76 25.60 -37.35
N ASN A 125 -10.88 26.74 -36.66
CA ASN A 125 -12.16 27.39 -36.36
C ASN A 125 -12.96 27.73 -37.63
N ASN A 126 -12.29 27.86 -38.78
CA ASN A 126 -12.92 28.15 -40.07
C ASN A 126 -13.17 26.90 -40.93
N ALA A 127 -12.81 25.70 -40.46
CA ALA A 127 -13.02 24.48 -41.21
C ALA A 127 -14.50 24.05 -41.18
N ILE A 128 -15.07 23.79 -42.35
CA ILE A 128 -16.39 23.17 -42.47
C ILE A 128 -16.21 21.67 -42.21
N LEU A 129 -16.72 21.19 -41.08
CA LEU A 129 -16.53 19.80 -40.64
C LEU A 129 -17.85 19.04 -40.47
N PRO A 130 -17.85 17.72 -40.68
CA PRO A 130 -18.98 16.88 -40.34
C PRO A 130 -19.28 16.95 -38.84
N GLN A 131 -20.56 17.14 -38.49
CA GLN A 131 -21.05 17.11 -37.11
C GLN A 131 -21.29 15.68 -36.64
N ILE A 132 -20.21 14.91 -36.56
CA ILE A 132 -20.23 13.55 -36.05
C ILE A 132 -19.39 13.53 -34.78
N VAL A 133 -20.00 13.07 -33.70
CA VAL A 133 -19.34 12.91 -32.41
C VAL A 133 -18.15 11.95 -32.56
N SER A 134 -16.99 12.39 -32.09
CA SER A 134 -15.75 11.60 -32.12
C SER A 134 -15.16 11.43 -30.73
N TYR A 135 -14.33 10.39 -30.56
CA TYR A 135 -13.69 10.05 -29.28
C TYR A 135 -12.19 9.82 -29.49
N PRO A 136 -11.40 10.89 -29.67
CA PRO A 136 -9.97 10.75 -29.93
C PRO A 136 -9.23 10.17 -28.73
N TYR A 137 -8.37 9.18 -28.97
CA TYR A 137 -7.44 8.66 -27.96
C TYR A 137 -6.11 8.27 -28.62
N THR A 138 -5.09 8.08 -27.78
CA THR A 138 -3.78 7.55 -28.18
C THR A 138 -3.36 6.46 -27.19
N ILE A 139 -2.71 5.41 -27.68
CA ILE A 139 -2.24 4.29 -26.88
C ILE A 139 -0.72 4.22 -26.99
N ILE A 140 -0.04 4.13 -25.85
CA ILE A 140 1.40 3.91 -25.80
C ILE A 140 1.72 2.61 -25.07
N GLU A 141 2.82 1.99 -25.49
CA GLU A 141 3.48 0.85 -24.86
C GLU A 141 4.84 1.30 -24.30
N THR A 142 5.21 0.80 -23.12
CA THR A 142 6.51 1.04 -22.47
C THR A 142 6.94 -0.14 -21.60
N ASP A 143 8.24 -0.23 -21.32
CA ASP A 143 8.85 -1.32 -20.54
C ASP A 143 9.03 -0.99 -19.05
N ILE A 144 8.50 0.16 -18.60
CA ILE A 144 8.62 0.58 -17.20
C ILE A 144 7.36 0.21 -16.39
N PRO A 145 7.50 -0.05 -15.08
CA PRO A 145 6.35 -0.24 -14.20
C PRO A 145 5.57 1.05 -14.03
N LEU A 146 4.24 0.95 -14.12
CA LEU A 146 3.30 2.07 -14.04
C LEU A 146 2.88 2.38 -12.59
N ASN A 147 3.78 3.01 -11.85
CA ASN A 147 3.49 3.50 -10.49
C ASN A 147 3.23 5.01 -10.52
N ASN A 148 2.13 5.44 -9.89
CA ASN A 148 1.75 6.87 -9.75
C ASN A 148 1.84 7.64 -11.07
N ILE A 149 1.04 7.24 -12.06
CA ILE A 149 1.00 7.92 -13.35
C ILE A 149 0.32 9.28 -13.20
N THR A 150 0.95 10.32 -13.74
CA THR A 150 0.33 11.62 -13.95
C THR A 150 0.37 11.97 -15.43
N VAL A 151 -0.75 12.41 -15.98
CA VAL A 151 -0.84 12.82 -17.40
C VAL A 151 -1.18 14.31 -17.46
N LYS A 152 -0.39 15.09 -18.21
CA LYS A 152 -0.54 16.55 -18.33
C LYS A 152 -0.46 17.02 -19.77
N ASN A 153 -1.23 18.05 -20.12
CA ASN A 153 -1.01 18.77 -21.38
C ASN A 153 0.05 19.88 -21.25
N SER A 154 0.39 20.52 -22.37
CA SER A 154 1.34 21.64 -22.44
C SER A 154 0.99 22.85 -21.57
N ASN A 155 -0.28 22.99 -21.20
CA ASN A 155 -0.78 24.08 -20.34
C ASN A 155 -0.77 23.69 -18.85
N GLY A 156 -0.31 22.48 -18.51
CA GLY A 156 -0.25 21.96 -17.14
C GLY A 156 -1.58 21.40 -16.62
N LYS A 157 -2.60 21.24 -17.47
CA LYS A 157 -3.87 20.59 -17.10
C LYS A 157 -3.63 19.10 -16.87
N ASN A 158 -4.09 18.59 -15.73
CA ASN A 158 -4.04 17.16 -15.41
C ASN A 158 -5.24 16.41 -16.01
N TYR A 159 -5.00 15.21 -16.54
CA TYR A 159 -6.05 14.29 -16.96
C TYR A 159 -6.42 13.35 -15.82
N SER A 160 -7.72 13.08 -15.68
CA SER A 160 -8.24 12.15 -14.67
C SER A 160 -7.84 10.72 -15.01
N TYR A 161 -7.40 9.97 -14.02
CA TYR A 161 -7.23 8.53 -14.20
C TYR A 161 -8.57 7.83 -14.09
N TYR A 162 -8.90 7.05 -15.12
CA TYR A 162 -10.01 6.13 -15.12
C TYR A 162 -9.46 4.72 -15.04
N ASP A 163 -9.88 4.00 -14.03
CA ASP A 163 -9.63 2.59 -13.93
C ASP A 163 -10.82 1.96 -13.26
N ILE A 164 -11.23 0.82 -13.81
CA ILE A 164 -12.21 -0.05 -13.16
C ILE A 164 -11.61 -0.56 -11.83
N GLN A 165 -10.27 -0.51 -11.69
CA GLN A 165 -9.51 -1.06 -10.57
C GLN A 165 -8.79 -0.05 -9.67
N ARG A 166 -8.89 1.26 -9.93
CA ARG A 166 -8.29 2.29 -9.07
C ARG A 166 -8.98 3.62 -9.33
N SER A 167 -10.02 3.91 -8.55
CA SER A 167 -10.26 5.32 -8.24
C SER A 167 -9.04 5.80 -7.43
N PHE A 168 -8.08 6.45 -8.07
CA PHE A 168 -7.13 7.30 -7.35
C PHE A 168 -7.92 8.50 -6.84
N GLN A 169 -8.67 8.27 -5.77
CA GLN A 169 -8.87 9.31 -4.78
C GLN A 169 -7.45 9.57 -4.23
N PRO A 170 -6.99 10.83 -4.19
CA PRO A 170 -5.64 11.12 -3.71
C PRO A 170 -5.48 10.44 -2.35
N ILE A 171 -4.51 9.52 -2.28
CA ILE A 171 -4.20 8.84 -1.02
C ILE A 171 -3.53 9.91 -0.15
N ILE A 172 -4.32 10.55 0.71
CA ILE A 172 -3.83 11.59 1.63
C ILE A 172 -3.10 10.99 2.84
N GLY A 173 -3.13 9.66 2.97
CA GLY A 173 -2.37 8.92 3.97
C GLY A 173 -2.72 7.44 4.00
N ILE A 174 -2.08 6.71 4.90
CA ILE A 174 -2.39 5.31 5.21
C ILE A 174 -2.80 5.23 6.67
N SER A 175 -3.72 4.33 6.98
CA SER A 175 -4.14 4.07 8.36
C SER A 175 -4.37 2.58 8.58
N TRP A 176 -4.48 2.23 9.85
CA TRP A 176 -4.74 0.89 10.32
C TRP A 176 -5.99 0.86 11.18
N VAL A 177 -6.78 -0.21 11.09
CA VAL A 177 -7.87 -0.51 12.02
C VAL A 177 -7.78 -1.97 12.44
N SER A 178 -8.17 -2.27 13.67
CA SER A 178 -8.33 -3.63 14.16
C SER A 178 -9.76 -3.80 14.67
N GLY A 179 -10.36 -4.96 14.39
CA GLY A 179 -11.72 -5.24 14.81
C GLY A 179 -12.21 -6.59 14.32
N ASN A 180 -13.48 -6.88 14.61
CA ASN A 180 -14.11 -8.15 14.28
C ASN A 180 -14.68 -8.10 12.87
N LEU A 181 -14.31 -9.07 12.02
CA LEU A 181 -14.84 -9.18 10.66
C LEU A 181 -16.29 -9.67 10.71
N LYS A 182 -17.26 -8.81 10.36
CA LYS A 182 -18.69 -9.12 10.44
C LYS A 182 -19.26 -9.66 9.15
N ASN A 183 -18.80 -9.13 8.02
CA ASN A 183 -19.36 -9.50 6.73
C ASN A 183 -18.31 -9.39 5.62
N ILE A 184 -18.46 -10.25 4.62
CA ILE A 184 -17.76 -10.17 3.33
C ILE A 184 -18.84 -10.32 2.25
N TYR A 185 -18.94 -9.34 1.37
CA TYR A 185 -19.92 -9.38 0.27
C TYR A 185 -19.32 -8.80 -1.00
N LYS A 186 -19.84 -9.23 -2.15
CA LYS A 186 -19.39 -8.77 -3.46
C LYS A 186 -20.46 -7.93 -4.12
N GLU A 187 -20.09 -6.79 -4.68
CA GLU A 187 -21.00 -5.91 -5.40
C GLU A 187 -20.20 -5.02 -6.38
N ASN A 188 -20.70 -4.82 -7.60
CA ASN A 188 -20.14 -3.89 -8.59
C ASN A 188 -18.62 -4.06 -8.86
N ASN A 189 -18.14 -5.30 -9.00
CA ASN A 189 -16.72 -5.65 -9.17
C ASN A 189 -15.82 -5.30 -7.97
N PHE A 190 -16.40 -5.18 -6.78
CA PHE A 190 -15.65 -5.01 -5.54
C PHE A 190 -16.03 -6.09 -4.52
N ILE A 191 -15.08 -6.40 -3.66
CA ILE A 191 -15.27 -7.19 -2.45
C ILE A 191 -15.23 -6.24 -1.27
N PHE A 192 -16.30 -6.22 -0.48
CA PHE A 192 -16.44 -5.40 0.71
C PHE A 192 -16.23 -6.20 1.97
N LEU A 193 -15.54 -5.59 2.93
CA LEU A 193 -15.33 -6.12 4.26
C LEU A 193 -15.93 -5.14 5.28
N GLU A 194 -16.81 -5.65 6.14
CA GLU A 194 -17.31 -4.93 7.31
C GLU A 194 -16.49 -5.33 8.54
N VAL A 195 -15.78 -4.38 9.14
CA VAL A 195 -15.02 -4.60 10.37
C VAL A 195 -15.57 -3.75 11.49
N GLN A 196 -15.97 -4.40 12.57
CA GLN A 196 -16.56 -3.78 13.73
C GLN A 196 -15.54 -3.63 14.86
N ASN A 197 -15.36 -2.42 15.37
CA ASN A 197 -14.47 -2.18 16.52
C ASN A 197 -15.09 -2.61 17.86
N SER A 198 -14.33 -2.51 18.95
CA SER A 198 -14.77 -2.85 20.31
C SER A 198 -16.04 -2.10 20.78
N ASN A 199 -16.29 -0.91 20.23
CA ASN A 199 -17.46 -0.09 20.54
C ASN A 199 -18.67 -0.43 19.65
N LYS A 200 -18.63 -1.54 18.92
CA LYS A 200 -19.66 -1.99 17.97
C LYS A 200 -19.88 -1.05 16.77
N VAL A 201 -18.93 -0.16 16.49
CA VAL A 201 -18.97 0.72 15.31
C VAL A 201 -18.34 0.00 14.13
N SER A 202 -19.10 -0.16 13.05
CA SER A 202 -18.64 -0.77 11.81
C SER A 202 -17.91 0.25 10.92
N GLN A 203 -16.82 -0.20 10.33
CA GLN A 203 -16.11 0.47 9.25
C GLN A 203 -16.05 -0.47 8.05
N PHE A 204 -16.11 0.11 6.85
CA PHE A 204 -16.22 -0.64 5.62
C PHE A 204 -14.96 -0.43 4.78
N PHE A 205 -14.49 -1.52 4.18
CA PHE A 205 -13.31 -1.56 3.34
C PHE A 205 -13.61 -2.28 2.05
N TYR A 206 -12.88 -1.96 0.99
CA TYR A 206 -13.08 -2.64 -0.29
C TYR A 206 -11.78 -3.03 -0.98
N LEU A 207 -11.86 -4.11 -1.74
CA LEU A 207 -10.88 -4.58 -2.71
C LEU A 207 -11.56 -4.69 -4.07
N ASN A 208 -10.79 -4.70 -5.15
CA ASN A 208 -11.33 -5.11 -6.45
C ASN A 208 -11.70 -6.59 -6.42
N ASP A 209 -12.75 -6.99 -7.13
CA ASP A 209 -13.11 -8.39 -7.30
C ASP A 209 -12.23 -9.00 -8.39
N ASN A 210 -11.08 -9.53 -7.96
CA ASN A 210 -10.10 -10.20 -8.81
C ASN A 210 -9.36 -11.31 -8.03
N GLU A 211 -8.68 -12.19 -8.76
CA GLU A 211 -8.00 -13.37 -8.18
C GLU A 211 -6.98 -13.00 -7.07
N GLU A 212 -6.25 -11.89 -7.23
CA GLU A 212 -5.29 -11.42 -6.22
C GLU A 212 -6.00 -11.06 -4.91
N SER A 213 -7.12 -10.35 -5.00
CA SER A 213 -7.91 -9.91 -3.86
C SER A 213 -8.66 -11.05 -3.20
N GLU A 214 -9.18 -12.00 -3.98
CA GLU A 214 -9.74 -13.25 -3.46
C GLU A 214 -8.70 -14.04 -2.67
N ASN A 215 -7.48 -14.14 -3.19
CA ASN A 215 -6.37 -14.79 -2.50
C ASN A 215 -6.00 -14.10 -1.18
N LYS A 216 -6.15 -12.78 -1.06
CA LYS A 216 -5.91 -12.03 0.19
C LYS A 216 -6.96 -12.30 1.27
N ILE A 217 -8.17 -12.71 0.90
CA ILE A 217 -9.30 -12.88 1.83
C ILE A 217 -9.70 -14.33 2.05
N LYS A 218 -9.16 -15.29 1.28
CA LYS A 218 -9.58 -16.71 1.31
C LYS A 218 -9.54 -17.36 2.70
N ASP A 219 -8.59 -16.92 3.54
CA ASP A 219 -8.37 -17.49 4.88
C ASP A 219 -9.12 -16.72 5.97
N LEU A 220 -9.90 -15.68 5.61
CA LEU A 220 -10.70 -14.92 6.54
C LEU A 220 -11.88 -15.71 7.06
N LYS A 221 -12.09 -15.63 8.38
CA LYS A 221 -13.24 -16.22 9.05
C LYS A 221 -14.11 -15.12 9.61
N LEU A 222 -15.42 -15.21 9.35
CA LEU A 222 -16.37 -14.32 10.00
C LEU A 222 -16.26 -14.43 11.52
N ASN A 223 -16.44 -13.30 12.18
CA ASN A 223 -16.25 -13.10 13.61
C ASN A 223 -14.82 -13.33 14.13
N SER A 224 -13.81 -13.38 13.27
CA SER A 224 -12.41 -13.30 13.69
C SER A 224 -11.93 -11.85 13.83
N ASN A 225 -10.95 -11.61 14.70
CA ASN A 225 -10.30 -10.31 14.80
C ASN A 225 -9.30 -10.15 13.66
N VAL A 226 -9.41 -9.08 12.90
CA VAL A 226 -8.54 -8.75 11.77
C VAL A 226 -7.95 -7.37 11.96
N THR A 227 -6.75 -7.17 11.40
CA THR A 227 -6.14 -5.85 11.32
C THR A 227 -6.00 -5.46 9.86
N ILE A 228 -6.64 -4.36 9.47
CA ILE A 228 -6.71 -3.86 8.09
C ILE A 228 -5.85 -2.62 7.96
N LYS A 229 -4.98 -2.61 6.94
CA LYS A 229 -4.36 -1.41 6.39
C LYS A 229 -5.22 -0.88 5.26
N TYR A 230 -5.50 0.40 5.29
CA TYR A 230 -6.31 1.05 4.27
C TYR A 230 -5.75 2.41 3.90
N ALA A 231 -6.03 2.82 2.66
CA ALA A 231 -5.67 4.12 2.16
C ALA A 231 -6.72 5.16 2.58
N LEU A 232 -6.26 6.31 3.09
CA LEU A 232 -7.07 7.47 3.40
C LEU A 232 -7.26 8.30 2.14
N GLY A 233 -8.46 8.83 1.94
CA GLY A 233 -8.85 9.60 0.77
C GLY A 233 -10.35 9.81 0.79
N THR A 234 -10.95 10.21 -0.33
CA THR A 234 -12.41 10.21 -0.45
C THR A 234 -12.90 8.76 -0.42
N PRO A 235 -13.68 8.34 0.58
CA PRO A 235 -14.23 7.00 0.59
C PRO A 235 -15.24 6.84 -0.55
N GLN A 236 -15.35 5.63 -1.10
CA GLN A 236 -16.41 5.31 -2.04
C GLN A 236 -17.70 5.02 -1.27
N LYS A 237 -18.84 5.45 -1.80
CA LYS A 237 -20.15 5.18 -1.18
C LYS A 237 -20.77 3.92 -1.77
N TYR A 238 -21.09 2.95 -0.90
CA TYR A 238 -21.84 1.75 -1.27
C TYR A 238 -22.90 1.46 -0.22
N ASN A 239 -24.15 1.26 -0.64
CA ASN A 239 -25.30 1.06 0.25
C ASN A 239 -25.35 2.10 1.40
N ASN A 240 -25.13 3.38 1.05
CA ASN A 240 -25.02 4.52 1.96
C ASN A 240 -23.83 4.50 2.95
N ASN A 241 -22.98 3.48 2.91
CA ASN A 241 -21.79 3.37 3.74
C ASN A 241 -20.56 3.92 3.00
N SER A 242 -19.69 4.60 3.76
CA SER A 242 -18.40 5.09 3.25
C SER A 242 -17.35 4.00 3.42
N SER A 243 -16.81 3.50 2.32
CA SER A 243 -15.84 2.41 2.27
C SER A 243 -14.47 2.92 1.84
N PHE A 244 -13.42 2.49 2.55
CA PHE A 244 -12.04 2.85 2.23
C PHE A 244 -11.32 1.74 1.45
N PRO A 245 -10.42 2.09 0.52
CA PRO A 245 -9.64 1.09 -0.20
C PRO A 245 -8.72 0.33 0.75
N LEU A 246 -8.89 -0.98 0.76
CA LEU A 246 -8.08 -1.93 1.52
C LEU A 246 -6.76 -2.17 0.79
N THR A 247 -5.65 -2.15 1.52
CA THR A 247 -4.32 -2.40 0.94
C THR A 247 -3.64 -3.66 1.48
N GLU A 248 -3.89 -4.00 2.75
CA GLU A 248 -3.25 -5.15 3.42
C GLU A 248 -4.15 -5.66 4.54
N ILE A 249 -4.12 -6.98 4.78
CA ILE A 249 -4.85 -7.63 5.87
C ILE A 249 -3.85 -8.46 6.66
N LEU A 250 -3.78 -8.22 7.97
CA LEU A 250 -3.05 -9.06 8.90
C LEU A 250 -4.05 -10.01 9.56
N LEU A 251 -3.90 -11.30 9.24
CA LEU A 251 -4.70 -12.37 9.80
C LEU A 251 -4.37 -12.59 11.28
N PRO A 252 -5.35 -12.92 12.13
CA PRO A 252 -5.10 -13.26 13.52
C PRO A 252 -4.29 -14.56 13.63
N ILE A 253 -3.60 -14.71 14.75
CA ILE A 253 -2.90 -15.93 15.10
C ILE A 253 -3.74 -16.75 16.07
N ASP A 254 -3.75 -18.06 15.86
CA ASP A 254 -4.39 -19.00 16.78
C ASP A 254 -3.69 -18.96 18.15
N LYS A 255 -4.47 -18.78 19.22
CA LYS A 255 -3.97 -18.68 20.60
C LYS A 255 -3.19 -19.92 21.05
N SER A 256 -3.41 -21.08 20.44
CA SER A 256 -2.57 -22.27 20.67
C SER A 256 -1.08 -22.01 20.36
N SER A 257 -0.77 -21.07 19.46
CA SER A 257 0.59 -20.63 19.16
C SER A 257 1.27 -19.91 20.33
N PHE A 258 0.54 -19.52 21.38
CA PHE A 258 1.10 -18.88 22.57
C PHE A 258 1.70 -19.87 23.56
N THR A 259 1.40 -21.16 23.38
CA THR A 259 1.92 -22.26 24.21
C THR A 259 2.51 -23.40 23.38
N ASP A 260 2.53 -23.29 22.05
CA ASP A 260 3.10 -24.32 21.17
C ASP A 260 4.59 -24.52 21.45
N SER A 261 4.97 -25.76 21.77
CA SER A 261 6.32 -26.19 22.12
C SER A 261 7.32 -26.12 20.96
N LYS A 262 6.84 -25.91 19.73
CA LYS A 262 7.71 -25.67 18.56
C LYS A 262 8.37 -24.29 18.59
N TRP A 263 7.86 -23.38 19.40
CA TRP A 263 8.45 -22.06 19.61
C TRP A 263 9.41 -22.09 20.79
N GLN A 264 10.56 -21.44 20.62
CA GLN A 264 11.50 -21.21 21.70
C GLN A 264 11.14 -19.90 22.42
N ASP A 265 10.85 -19.99 23.72
CA ASP A 265 10.55 -18.81 24.52
C ASP A 265 11.81 -18.01 24.86
N LEU A 266 11.73 -16.71 24.61
CA LEU A 266 12.66 -15.70 25.10
C LEU A 266 12.19 -15.18 26.46
N SER A 267 13.10 -14.52 27.18
CA SER A 267 12.81 -13.97 28.50
C SER A 267 11.66 -12.96 28.47
N LEU A 268 10.63 -13.22 29.29
CA LEU A 268 9.49 -12.34 29.54
C LEU A 268 9.95 -10.92 29.90
N GLN A 269 9.36 -9.92 29.24
CA GLN A 269 9.60 -8.50 29.54
C GLN A 269 8.37 -7.88 30.20
N LYS A 270 8.56 -7.14 31.28
CA LYS A 270 7.45 -6.54 32.05
C LYS A 270 7.53 -5.03 32.08
N SER A 271 6.36 -4.41 32.27
CA SER A 271 6.21 -2.98 32.56
C SER A 271 6.82 -2.05 31.50
N LEU A 272 6.48 -2.28 30.25
CA LEU A 272 7.02 -1.55 29.11
C LEU A 272 6.19 -0.31 28.78
N ASP A 273 6.81 0.72 28.20
CA ASP A 273 6.12 1.92 27.72
C ASP A 273 5.25 1.61 26.50
N LYS A 274 4.13 2.32 26.35
CA LYS A 274 3.19 2.13 25.24
C LYS A 274 3.77 2.45 23.85
N ASN A 275 4.82 3.25 23.77
CA ASN A 275 5.53 3.58 22.53
C ASN A 275 6.89 2.86 22.44
N MET A 276 7.12 1.88 23.30
CA MET A 276 8.37 1.12 23.34
C MET A 276 8.72 0.57 21.95
N GLN A 277 10.02 0.61 21.65
CA GLN A 277 10.61 -0.05 20.51
C GLN A 277 11.47 -1.22 21.01
N LEU A 278 11.34 -2.37 20.35
CA LEU A 278 12.13 -3.56 20.66
C LEU A 278 13.32 -3.63 19.72
N THR A 279 14.49 -4.05 20.23
CA THR A 279 15.65 -4.33 19.39
C THR A 279 16.12 -5.77 19.59
N LEU A 280 16.18 -6.52 18.50
CA LEU A 280 16.70 -7.89 18.43
C LEU A 280 18.16 -7.86 18.02
N TYR A 281 19.03 -8.62 18.70
CA TYR A 281 20.45 -8.73 18.35
C TYR A 281 20.83 -10.15 17.92
N TYR A 282 21.64 -10.23 16.88
CA TYR A 282 22.15 -11.47 16.29
C TYR A 282 23.68 -11.47 16.29
N ASP A 283 24.30 -12.66 16.44
CA ASP A 283 25.76 -12.80 16.26
C ASP A 283 26.20 -12.56 14.81
N LYS A 284 25.35 -12.98 13.88
CA LYS A 284 25.62 -12.97 12.44
C LYS A 284 24.84 -11.88 11.74
N GLU A 285 25.42 -11.41 10.64
CA GLU A 285 24.73 -10.51 9.72
C GLU A 285 23.51 -11.20 9.13
N LEU A 286 22.47 -10.40 8.91
CA LEU A 286 21.20 -10.80 8.34
C LEU A 286 21.03 -10.21 6.94
N GLU A 287 20.24 -10.90 6.11
CA GLU A 287 19.84 -10.41 4.81
C GLU A 287 18.59 -9.53 4.95
N LYS A 288 18.62 -8.33 4.36
CA LYS A 288 17.52 -7.35 4.48
C LYS A 288 16.18 -7.91 4.00
N GLU A 289 16.19 -8.74 2.97
CA GLU A 289 14.99 -9.39 2.40
C GLU A 289 14.30 -10.38 3.36
N ASN A 290 15.03 -10.91 4.34
CA ASN A 290 14.48 -11.81 5.34
C ASN A 290 13.83 -11.08 6.54
N VAL A 291 14.03 -9.75 6.63
CA VAL A 291 13.47 -8.90 7.68
C VAL A 291 12.19 -8.24 7.18
N SER A 292 11.05 -8.74 7.66
CA SER A 292 9.73 -8.25 7.26
C SER A 292 8.72 -8.44 8.39
N ASN A 293 7.57 -7.78 8.26
CA ASN A 293 6.43 -7.95 9.16
C ASN A 293 5.71 -9.31 9.01
N THR A 294 6.08 -10.13 8.02
CA THR A 294 5.58 -11.51 7.92
C THR A 294 6.36 -12.45 8.82
N ASN A 295 7.66 -12.18 8.98
CA ASN A 295 8.60 -13.03 9.70
C ASN A 295 8.82 -12.54 11.14
N ILE A 296 8.54 -11.26 11.40
CA ILE A 296 8.66 -10.62 12.72
C ILE A 296 7.39 -9.84 12.97
N TYR A 297 6.58 -10.27 13.94
CA TYR A 297 5.28 -9.64 14.17
C TYR A 297 4.87 -9.68 15.63
N VAL A 298 4.06 -8.71 16.02
CA VAL A 298 3.48 -8.62 17.36
C VAL A 298 1.99 -8.95 17.30
N VAL A 299 1.51 -9.67 18.30
CA VAL A 299 0.08 -9.95 18.52
C VAL A 299 -0.33 -9.60 19.94
N ASP A 300 -1.59 -9.25 20.14
CA ASP A 300 -2.18 -9.15 21.48
C ASP A 300 -2.57 -10.52 22.05
N ASN A 301 -3.06 -10.54 23.29
CA ASN A 301 -3.58 -11.73 23.97
C ASN A 301 -4.82 -12.36 23.30
N ASP A 302 -5.43 -11.67 22.35
CA ASP A 302 -6.52 -12.20 21.53
C ASP A 302 -6.07 -12.82 20.21
N GLY A 303 -4.76 -12.75 19.91
CA GLY A 303 -4.19 -13.20 18.64
C GLY A 303 -4.30 -12.15 17.53
N THR A 304 -4.80 -10.96 17.83
CA THR A 304 -4.90 -9.85 16.87
C THR A 304 -3.51 -9.33 16.56
N ARG A 305 -3.16 -9.26 15.28
CA ARG A 305 -1.88 -8.69 14.81
C ARG A 305 -1.84 -7.18 15.07
N ILE A 306 -0.78 -6.73 15.72
CA ILE A 306 -0.51 -5.32 15.97
C ILE A 306 0.36 -4.76 14.84
N PRO A 307 -0.02 -3.64 14.21
CA PRO A 307 0.81 -3.00 13.19
C PRO A 307 2.15 -2.53 13.75
N THR A 308 3.22 -3.13 13.27
CA THR A 308 4.61 -2.77 13.60
C THR A 308 5.42 -2.59 12.32
N GLU A 309 6.59 -2.00 12.44
CA GLU A 309 7.60 -1.94 11.39
C GLU A 309 8.90 -2.57 11.90
N ALA A 310 9.34 -3.64 11.24
CA ALA A 310 10.63 -4.27 11.49
C ALA A 310 11.68 -3.73 10.50
N THR A 311 12.77 -3.16 11.02
CA THR A 311 13.85 -2.55 10.22
C THR A 311 15.20 -3.13 10.60
N LEU A 312 15.95 -3.61 9.61
CA LEU A 312 17.35 -4.01 9.79
C LEU A 312 18.21 -2.77 9.95
N SER A 313 19.02 -2.73 11.00
CA SER A 313 19.95 -1.63 11.29
C SER A 313 21.17 -1.70 10.38
N ASP A 314 21.94 -0.60 10.29
CA ASP A 314 23.12 -0.51 9.42
C ASP A 314 24.22 -1.54 9.77
N ASP A 315 24.24 -2.01 11.02
CA ASP A 315 25.14 -3.08 11.49
C ASP A 315 24.80 -4.47 10.92
N LYS A 316 23.64 -4.60 10.24
CA LYS A 316 23.05 -5.85 9.74
C LYS A 316 22.86 -6.94 10.79
N LYS A 317 23.00 -6.63 12.07
CA LYS A 317 22.94 -7.58 13.19
C LYS A 317 21.86 -7.21 14.20
N SER A 318 21.25 -6.04 14.03
CA SER A 318 20.21 -5.54 14.91
C SER A 318 18.92 -5.26 14.14
N ILE A 319 17.79 -5.78 14.61
CA ILE A 319 16.47 -5.46 14.04
C ILE A 319 15.69 -4.60 15.03
N ARG A 320 15.23 -3.43 14.58
CA ARG A 320 14.36 -2.55 15.36
C ARG A 320 12.91 -2.79 14.99
N ILE A 321 12.07 -3.00 15.98
CA ILE A 321 10.63 -3.22 15.84
C ILE A 321 9.91 -2.04 16.47
N ILE A 322 9.17 -1.30 15.64
CA ILE A 322 8.51 -0.05 16.03
C ILE A 322 7.00 -0.21 15.90
N PRO A 323 6.21 0.04 16.95
CA PRO A 323 4.76 0.04 16.83
C PRO A 323 4.29 1.26 16.02
N LEU A 324 3.38 1.04 15.06
CA LEU A 324 2.80 2.13 14.26
C LEU A 324 1.69 2.88 15.01
N LYS A 325 1.18 2.29 16.09
CA LYS A 325 0.27 2.91 17.06
C LYS A 325 0.69 2.54 18.47
N PRO A 326 0.51 3.41 19.47
CA PRO A 326 0.80 3.06 20.85
C PRO A 326 0.08 1.78 21.27
N TYR A 327 0.79 0.90 21.96
CA TYR A 327 0.19 -0.27 22.60
C TYR A 327 -0.86 0.16 23.63
N VAL A 328 -1.83 -0.71 23.88
CA VAL A 328 -2.82 -0.49 24.93
C VAL A 328 -2.18 -0.85 26.27
N ALA A 329 -2.26 0.05 27.23
CA ALA A 329 -1.74 -0.18 28.58
C ALA A 329 -2.48 -1.31 29.30
N ASN A 330 -1.78 -1.97 30.22
CA ASN A 330 -2.28 -3.12 31.00
C ASN A 330 -2.72 -4.30 30.11
N GLN A 331 -2.04 -4.49 28.99
CA GLN A 331 -2.24 -5.64 28.11
C GLN A 331 -0.95 -6.43 27.94
N THR A 332 -1.15 -7.72 27.69
CA THR A 332 -0.10 -8.67 27.31
C THR A 332 -0.04 -8.80 25.80
N TYR A 333 1.19 -8.80 25.29
CA TYR A 333 1.50 -8.99 23.89
C TYR A 333 2.52 -10.11 23.73
N TYR A 334 2.60 -10.62 22.50
CA TYR A 334 3.56 -11.63 22.11
C TYR A 334 4.29 -11.17 20.84
N LEU A 335 5.61 -11.14 20.88
CA LEU A 335 6.46 -11.02 19.71
C LEU A 335 6.77 -12.41 19.18
N PHE A 336 6.62 -12.61 17.87
CA PHE A 336 7.03 -13.81 17.16
C PHE A 336 8.12 -13.47 16.14
N ILE A 337 9.14 -14.32 16.09
CA ILE A 337 10.29 -14.22 15.19
C ILE A 337 10.43 -15.58 14.52
N THR A 338 10.06 -15.70 13.26
CA THR A 338 10.16 -16.97 12.53
C THR A 338 11.63 -17.31 12.23
N SER A 339 11.93 -18.60 12.06
CA SER A 339 13.27 -19.06 11.67
C SER A 339 13.76 -18.46 10.35
N ASP A 340 12.84 -18.05 9.49
CA ASP A 340 13.08 -17.48 8.16
C ASP A 340 13.91 -16.18 8.22
N VAL A 341 13.91 -15.48 9.36
CA VAL A 341 14.76 -14.29 9.59
C VAL A 341 16.25 -14.65 9.47
N THR A 342 16.61 -15.89 9.82
CA THR A 342 18.01 -16.36 9.91
C THR A 342 18.36 -17.43 8.88
N SER A 343 17.39 -17.90 8.10
CA SER A 343 17.51 -19.05 7.22
C SER A 343 16.78 -18.79 5.92
N ASN A 344 17.44 -19.07 4.79
CA ASN A 344 16.82 -18.98 3.46
C ASN A 344 15.86 -20.17 3.18
N ILE A 345 15.72 -21.08 4.15
CA ILE A 345 14.72 -22.15 4.14
C ILE A 345 13.52 -21.68 4.94
N LYS A 346 12.38 -21.49 4.25
CA LYS A 346 11.10 -21.12 4.86
C LYS A 346 10.54 -22.28 5.66
N VAL A 347 10.59 -22.19 6.98
CA VAL A 347 9.91 -23.14 7.87
C VAL A 347 8.87 -22.34 8.65
N SER A 348 7.64 -22.34 8.15
CA SER A 348 6.55 -21.67 8.85
C SER A 348 6.29 -22.39 10.19
N ASN A 349 6.04 -21.60 11.24
CA ASN A 349 5.67 -22.06 12.59
C ASN A 349 6.80 -22.64 13.45
N GLN A 350 8.03 -22.17 13.24
CA GLN A 350 9.16 -22.38 14.15
C GLN A 350 9.94 -21.09 14.32
N GLY A 351 10.63 -20.95 15.45
CA GLY A 351 11.44 -19.78 15.76
C GLY A 351 11.35 -19.39 17.23
N TYR A 352 11.37 -18.09 17.49
CA TYR A 352 11.36 -17.53 18.84
C TYR A 352 10.06 -16.79 19.13
N ARG A 353 9.61 -16.87 20.38
CA ARG A 353 8.47 -16.11 20.89
C ARG A 353 8.88 -15.38 22.16
N MET A 354 8.33 -14.18 22.38
CA MET A 354 8.53 -13.44 23.62
C MET A 354 7.20 -12.86 24.09
N GLN A 355 6.81 -13.18 25.31
CA GLN A 355 5.71 -12.48 25.97
C GLN A 355 6.21 -11.15 26.54
N PHE A 356 5.39 -10.10 26.46
CA PHE A 356 5.66 -8.84 27.14
C PHE A 356 4.41 -8.10 27.63
N GLU A 357 4.56 -7.32 28.70
CA GLU A 357 3.46 -6.57 29.34
C GLU A 357 3.69 -5.05 29.22
N VAL A 358 2.67 -4.33 28.77
CA VAL A 358 2.70 -2.86 28.64
C VAL A 358 2.05 -2.20 29.87
N SER A 359 2.73 -1.21 30.45
CA SER A 359 2.31 -0.49 31.65
C SER A 359 1.73 0.90 31.34
N VAL A 360 1.12 1.52 32.35
CA VAL A 360 0.38 2.79 32.24
C VAL A 360 1.27 4.04 32.06
N GLN A 361 2.59 3.94 32.32
CA GLN A 361 3.52 5.04 32.63
C GLN A 361 3.09 6.46 32.23
#